data_AF-A0A164P9N0-F1
#
_entry.id   AF-A0A164P9N0-F1
#
_cell.length_a   1.000
_cell.length_b   1.000
_cell.length_c   1.000
_cell.angle_alpha   90.00
_cell.angle_beta   90.00
_cell.angle_gamma   90.00
#
_symmetry.space_group_name_H-M   'P 1'
#
loop_
_entity.id
_entity.type
_entity.pdbx_description
1 polymer ?
#
loop_
_entity_poly.entity_id
_entity_poly.type
_entity_poly.pdbx_seq_one_letter_code
_entity_poly.pdbx_strand_id
1 'polypeptide(L)'
;MSAPYHPVQTNEKASTSDLDLESDDMNATTPPRPRYSTRRLLEIALFFLSLLINAYLLGYRSTPVTVSPPPNDHSNELSLSVDPGRLEPLYSPANVALKDEYRVFTKLGVKTPYNTPYDDETDKLWEDMYSMGIQKIDKHEAALLPNWTEPIEGDDEHYVVILHVFHQLHCLNYLRKALMPERYPNITRFGPPIPPDPTPFDHTDHCINTIRESLLCNPDITPDVYQWKEERQSIYLHLDTLHVCKSWDALTDWAKERQVLETWDAKGRKVHDHDAHLRL
;
A
#
# COMPACT_ATOMS: atom_id res chain seq x y z
N MET A 1 -38.40 -23.38 8.13
CA MET A 1 -37.71 -24.61 7.69
C MET A 1 -36.29 -24.21 7.36
N SER A 2 -35.38 -24.42 8.31
CA SER A 2 -34.01 -23.92 8.26
C SER A 2 -33.07 -25.04 7.81
N ALA A 3 -32.26 -24.77 6.78
CA ALA A 3 -31.24 -25.69 6.30
C ALA A 3 -30.03 -25.70 7.28
N PRO A 4 -29.42 -26.87 7.57
CA PRO A 4 -28.30 -26.95 8.49
C PRO A 4 -26.97 -26.56 7.83
N TYR A 5 -26.18 -25.82 8.60
CA TYR A 5 -24.81 -25.40 8.33
C TYR A 5 -23.83 -26.58 8.45
N HIS A 6 -22.94 -26.74 7.47
CA HIS A 6 -21.88 -27.77 7.46
C HIS A 6 -20.51 -27.13 7.76
N PRO A 7 -19.78 -27.56 8.81
CA PRO A 7 -18.44 -27.06 9.09
C PRO A 7 -17.38 -27.73 8.19
N VAL A 8 -16.42 -26.92 7.75
CA VAL A 8 -15.21 -27.35 7.02
C VAL A 8 -14.31 -28.16 7.94
N GLN A 9 -13.95 -29.38 7.52
CA GLN A 9 -13.06 -30.28 8.25
C GLN A 9 -11.60 -29.83 8.13
N THR A 10 -10.95 -29.63 9.28
CA THR A 10 -9.52 -29.40 9.43
C THR A 10 -8.78 -30.76 9.41
N ASN A 11 -7.85 -30.92 8.47
CA ASN A 11 -6.95 -32.07 8.41
C ASN A 11 -5.76 -31.83 9.34
N GLU A 12 -5.85 -32.31 10.58
CA GLU A 12 -4.69 -32.63 11.42
C GLU A 12 -4.59 -34.15 11.54
N LYS A 13 -3.54 -34.74 10.97
CA LYS A 13 -3.08 -36.08 11.30
C LYS A 13 -1.65 -35.99 11.82
N ALA A 14 -1.53 -35.85 13.13
CA ALA A 14 -0.36 -36.28 13.88
C ALA A 14 -0.71 -37.65 14.47
N SER A 15 0.00 -38.71 14.06
CA SER A 15 -0.07 -40.04 14.65
C SER A 15 1.32 -40.40 15.14
N THR A 16 1.47 -40.39 16.46
CA THR A 16 2.60 -40.92 17.21
C THR A 16 2.33 -42.39 17.54
N SER A 17 3.12 -43.31 17.02
CA SER A 17 3.31 -44.64 17.60
C SER A 17 4.54 -45.26 16.96
N ASP A 18 5.58 -45.49 17.74
CA ASP A 18 6.58 -46.55 17.54
C ASP A 18 7.38 -46.66 18.86
N LEU A 19 6.77 -47.35 19.81
CA LEU A 19 7.41 -47.87 21.02
C LEU A 19 7.10 -49.36 21.04
N ASP A 20 7.86 -50.13 20.27
CA ASP A 20 7.93 -51.59 20.46
C ASP A 20 9.34 -51.96 20.91
N LEU A 21 9.36 -52.48 22.13
CA LEU A 21 10.47 -53.14 22.79
C LEU A 21 10.57 -54.56 22.20
N GLU A 22 11.70 -54.92 21.62
CA GLU A 22 12.08 -56.32 21.43
C GLU A 22 13.28 -56.66 22.31
N SER A 23 13.05 -57.62 23.20
CA SER A 23 14.03 -58.29 24.04
C SER A 23 14.49 -59.61 23.40
N ASP A 24 15.76 -59.92 23.63
CA ASP A 24 16.43 -61.22 23.56
C ASP A 24 16.73 -61.83 22.18
N ASP A 25 18.02 -61.81 21.81
CA ASP A 25 18.75 -63.07 21.65
C ASP A 25 20.28 -62.89 21.80
N MET A 26 20.87 -63.75 22.64
CA MET A 26 22.31 -63.88 22.82
C MET A 26 22.94 -64.63 21.62
N ASN A 27 24.12 -64.19 21.18
CA ASN A 27 25.40 -64.92 21.25
C ASN A 27 26.35 -64.55 20.09
N ALA A 28 27.64 -64.43 20.44
CA ALA A 28 28.82 -64.66 19.59
C ALA A 28 29.34 -63.56 18.61
N THR A 29 30.39 -62.88 19.10
CA THR A 29 31.73 -62.68 18.47
C THR A 29 32.01 -61.50 17.52
N THR A 30 33.10 -60.79 17.88
CA THR A 30 33.97 -59.84 17.12
C THR A 30 33.55 -58.35 17.00
N PRO A 31 34.40 -57.38 17.40
CA PRO A 31 34.14 -55.96 17.15
C PRO A 31 34.55 -55.58 15.72
N PRO A 32 33.71 -54.86 14.94
CA PRO A 32 34.15 -54.30 13.67
C PRO A 32 35.00 -53.05 13.92
N ARG A 33 36.21 -53.02 13.35
CA ARG A 33 37.07 -51.83 13.29
C ARG A 33 36.34 -50.70 12.55
N PRO A 34 36.43 -49.43 12.97
CA PRO A 34 35.75 -48.34 12.27
C PRO A 34 36.45 -48.08 10.94
N ARG A 35 35.92 -48.65 9.85
CA ARG A 35 36.20 -48.17 8.50
C ARG A 35 35.39 -46.89 8.31
N TYR A 36 36.03 -45.75 8.53
CA TYR A 36 35.50 -44.49 8.02
C TYR A 36 35.38 -44.62 6.50
N SER A 37 34.14 -44.70 6.01
CA SER A 37 33.85 -44.71 4.58
C SER A 37 34.40 -43.40 4.00
N THR A 38 35.22 -43.49 2.95
CA THR A 38 35.75 -42.35 2.20
C THR A 38 34.64 -41.37 1.80
N ARG A 39 33.41 -41.86 1.65
CA ARG A 39 32.20 -41.06 1.41
C ARG A 39 31.87 -40.11 2.57
N ARG A 40 31.96 -40.55 3.83
CA ARG A 40 31.72 -39.66 4.99
C ARG A 40 32.79 -38.60 5.14
N LEU A 41 34.05 -38.93 4.82
CA LEU A 41 35.14 -37.94 4.81
C LEU A 41 34.91 -36.90 3.70
N LEU A 42 34.42 -37.33 2.53
CA LEU A 42 34.06 -36.45 1.43
C LEU A 42 32.88 -35.52 1.81
N GLU A 43 31.83 -36.05 2.43
CA GLU A 43 30.66 -35.28 2.87
C GLU A 43 31.05 -34.22 3.92
N ILE A 44 31.90 -34.59 4.89
CA ILE A 44 32.44 -33.66 5.88
C ILE A 44 33.30 -32.59 5.21
N ALA A 45 34.18 -32.97 4.28
CA ALA A 45 35.01 -32.02 3.55
C ALA A 45 34.18 -31.03 2.71
N LEU A 46 33.12 -31.49 2.05
CA LEU A 46 32.21 -30.64 1.29
C LEU A 46 31.44 -29.67 2.18
N PHE A 47 31.02 -30.10 3.37
CA PHE A 47 30.36 -29.24 4.35
C PHE A 47 31.28 -28.10 4.80
N PHE A 48 32.53 -28.41 5.17
CA PHE A 48 33.50 -27.38 5.57
C PHE A 48 33.89 -26.46 4.41
N LEU A 49 34.01 -26.99 3.18
CA LEU A 49 34.26 -26.17 1.99
C LEU A 49 33.11 -25.19 1.74
N SER A 50 31.86 -25.62 1.90
CA SER A 50 30.68 -24.75 1.80
C SER A 50 30.71 -23.64 2.85
N LEU A 51 31.04 -23.96 4.11
CA LEU A 51 31.17 -22.94 5.17
C LEU A 51 32.26 -21.91 4.86
N LEU A 52 33.40 -22.34 4.33
CA LEU A 52 34.50 -21.45 3.94
C LEU A 52 34.10 -20.53 2.77
N ILE A 53 33.40 -21.06 1.76
CA ILE A 53 32.90 -20.26 0.63
C ILE A 53 31.89 -19.22 1.14
N ASN A 54 30.94 -19.60 1.99
CA ASN A 54 29.95 -18.67 2.53
C ASN A 54 30.60 -17.60 3.43
N ALA A 55 31.59 -17.95 4.25
CA ALA A 55 32.35 -16.99 5.04
C ALA A 55 33.14 -16.01 4.17
N TYR A 56 33.74 -16.49 3.08
CA TYR A 56 34.44 -15.64 2.10
C TYR A 56 33.48 -14.68 1.40
N LEU A 57 32.30 -15.15 0.97
CA LEU A 57 31.28 -14.31 0.33
C LEU A 57 30.71 -13.22 1.26
N LEU A 58 30.52 -13.55 2.55
CA LEU A 58 30.11 -12.57 3.57
C LEU A 58 31.23 -11.57 3.90
N GLY A 59 32.48 -12.02 3.97
CA GLY A 59 33.64 -11.15 4.16
C GLY A 59 33.90 -10.21 2.98
N TYR A 60 33.69 -10.68 1.74
CA TYR A 60 33.88 -9.89 0.53
C TYR A 60 32.81 -8.79 0.37
N ARG A 61 31.59 -9.01 0.87
CA ARG A 61 30.54 -7.97 0.94
C ARG A 61 30.79 -6.91 2.02
N SER A 62 31.75 -7.13 2.90
CA SER A 62 32.02 -6.26 4.05
C SER A 62 33.20 -5.30 3.81
N THR A 63 33.64 -5.11 2.56
CA THR A 63 34.59 -4.03 2.27
C THR A 63 33.92 -2.70 2.63
N PRO A 64 34.47 -1.93 3.59
CA PRO A 64 33.92 -0.62 3.91
C PRO A 64 34.15 0.25 2.69
N VAL A 65 33.08 0.53 1.95
CA VAL A 65 33.07 1.61 0.97
C VAL A 65 33.28 2.88 1.78
N THR A 66 34.52 3.38 1.79
CA THR A 66 34.81 4.73 2.24
C THR A 66 34.17 5.67 1.23
N VAL A 67 32.91 6.02 1.47
CA VAL A 67 32.26 7.13 0.79
C VAL A 67 32.97 8.38 1.28
N SER A 68 33.92 8.87 0.49
CA SER A 68 34.41 10.24 0.65
C SER A 68 33.21 11.17 0.43
N PRO A 69 32.90 12.09 1.36
CA PRO A 69 31.83 13.06 1.13
C PRO A 69 32.18 13.89 -0.12
N PRO A 70 31.19 14.20 -0.99
CA PRO A 70 31.42 15.08 -2.12
C PRO A 70 31.92 16.45 -1.63
N PRO A 71 32.79 17.12 -2.41
CA PRO A 71 33.35 18.40 -1.99
C PRO A 71 32.27 19.47 -2.02
N ASN A 72 32.00 20.06 -0.85
CA ASN A 72 31.29 21.31 -0.58
C ASN A 72 30.31 21.77 -1.68
N ASP A 73 29.07 21.30 -1.60
CA ASP A 73 27.97 22.06 -2.19
C ASP A 73 27.57 23.16 -1.19
N HIS A 74 27.60 24.40 -1.66
CA HIS A 74 27.16 25.58 -0.93
C HIS A 74 25.62 25.57 -0.85
N SER A 75 25.06 24.61 -0.10
CA SER A 75 23.76 24.83 0.49
C SER A 75 23.97 25.86 1.59
N ASN A 76 23.58 27.10 1.31
CA ASN A 76 23.12 27.97 2.38
C ASN A 76 22.06 27.16 3.13
N GLU A 77 22.41 26.61 4.29
CA GLU A 77 21.44 26.27 5.31
C GLU A 77 20.66 27.56 5.57
N LEU A 78 19.54 27.69 4.87
CA LEU A 78 18.49 28.59 5.29
C LEU A 78 18.05 28.00 6.63
N SER A 79 18.67 28.50 7.69
CA SER A 79 18.25 28.30 9.07
C SER A 79 16.91 28.99 9.21
N LEU A 80 15.89 28.34 8.69
CA LEU A 80 14.50 28.66 8.94
C LEU A 80 14.37 28.47 10.45
N SER A 81 14.28 29.58 11.17
CA SER A 81 13.94 29.61 12.59
C SER A 81 12.48 29.18 12.72
N VAL A 82 12.23 27.90 12.46
CA VAL A 82 10.95 27.27 12.69
C VAL A 82 10.79 27.22 14.20
N ASP A 83 9.88 28.04 14.72
CA ASP A 83 9.37 27.84 16.07
C ASP A 83 8.83 26.40 16.14
N PRO A 84 9.43 25.50 16.95
CA PRO A 84 9.01 24.11 17.02
C PRO A 84 7.54 23.96 17.49
N GLY A 85 6.90 25.03 17.97
CA GLY A 85 5.50 25.06 18.34
C GLY A 85 4.51 25.46 17.24
N ARG A 86 4.96 25.91 16.06
CA ARG A 86 4.05 26.40 15.01
C ARG A 86 4.57 26.12 13.60
N LEU A 87 4.24 24.94 13.09
CA LEU A 87 4.35 24.67 11.66
C LEU A 87 3.29 25.50 10.92
N GLU A 88 3.75 26.38 10.03
CA GLU A 88 2.82 27.05 9.11
C GLU A 88 2.21 26.01 8.15
N PRO A 89 0.91 26.12 7.83
CA PRO A 89 0.27 25.20 6.90
C PRO A 89 0.97 25.22 5.53
N LEU A 90 1.22 24.03 4.98
CA LEU A 90 1.75 23.93 3.62
C LEU A 90 0.75 24.53 2.61
N TYR A 91 1.29 25.24 1.62
CA TYR A 91 0.48 25.77 0.55
C TYR A 91 -0.10 24.64 -0.31
N SER A 92 -1.40 24.75 -0.61
CA SER A 92 -2.07 23.97 -1.64
C SER A 92 -2.97 24.88 -2.46
N PRO A 93 -2.97 24.78 -3.80
CA PRO A 93 -3.85 25.56 -4.66
C PRO A 93 -5.34 25.23 -4.43
N ALA A 94 -5.65 24.06 -3.85
CA ALA A 94 -7.01 23.70 -3.45
C ALA A 94 -7.45 24.31 -2.11
N ASN A 95 -6.60 25.09 -1.42
CA ASN A 95 -6.97 25.74 -0.16
C ASN A 95 -8.21 26.64 -0.29
N VAL A 96 -8.43 27.24 -1.46
CA VAL A 96 -9.60 28.08 -1.76
C VAL A 96 -10.92 27.28 -1.78
N ALA A 97 -10.84 25.97 -1.99
CA ALA A 97 -11.99 25.07 -2.02
C ALA A 97 -12.27 24.41 -0.67
N LEU A 98 -11.38 24.58 0.32
CA LEU A 98 -11.54 23.96 1.64
C LEU A 98 -12.76 24.57 2.36
N LYS A 99 -13.76 23.73 2.55
CA LYS A 99 -14.94 24.01 3.38
C LYS A 99 -15.13 22.86 4.34
N ASP A 100 -15.35 23.16 5.62
CA ASP A 100 -15.69 22.16 6.61
C ASP A 100 -17.20 21.92 6.62
N GLU A 101 -17.60 20.67 6.83
CA GLU A 101 -18.98 20.28 7.04
C GLU A 101 -19.09 19.17 8.07
N TYR A 102 -20.24 19.13 8.74
CA TYR A 102 -20.54 18.07 9.69
C TYR A 102 -21.16 16.87 8.97
N ARG A 103 -20.64 15.67 9.24
CA ARG A 103 -21.21 14.42 8.74
C ARG A 103 -21.35 13.41 9.87
N VAL A 104 -22.48 12.70 9.90
CA VAL A 104 -22.63 11.53 10.76
C VAL A 104 -22.23 10.30 9.96
N PHE A 105 -21.34 9.48 10.49
CA PHE A 105 -20.93 8.26 9.82
C PHE A 105 -22.04 7.21 9.82
N THR A 106 -21.95 6.28 8.87
CA THR A 106 -22.93 5.22 8.74
C THR A 106 -22.80 4.26 9.91
N LYS A 107 -23.95 3.94 10.52
CA LYS A 107 -24.02 2.96 11.61
C LYS A 107 -23.48 1.59 11.20
N LEU A 108 -22.77 0.95 12.12
CA LEU A 108 -22.22 -0.40 11.92
C LEU A 108 -23.29 -1.38 11.44
N GLY A 109 -22.98 -2.09 10.35
CA GLY A 109 -23.85 -3.12 9.74
C GLY A 109 -24.90 -2.59 8.77
N VAL A 110 -25.01 -1.27 8.59
CA VAL A 110 -25.86 -0.69 7.53
C VAL A 110 -25.16 -0.87 6.17
N LYS A 111 -25.91 -1.37 5.20
CA LYS A 111 -25.47 -1.49 3.82
C LYS A 111 -25.60 -0.14 3.12
N THR A 112 -24.53 0.32 2.49
CA THR A 112 -24.56 1.52 1.63
C THR A 112 -24.30 1.12 0.17
N PRO A 113 -24.66 1.99 -0.80
CA PRO A 113 -24.31 1.79 -2.20
C PRO A 113 -22.81 1.60 -2.47
N TYR A 114 -21.93 2.02 -1.55
CA TYR A 114 -20.48 1.85 -1.66
C TYR A 114 -19.98 0.49 -1.15
N ASN A 115 -20.79 -0.25 -0.38
CA ASN A 115 -20.39 -1.52 0.23
C ASN A 115 -21.11 -2.74 -0.37
N THR A 116 -22.32 -2.58 -0.92
CA THR A 116 -23.11 -3.65 -1.54
C THR A 116 -24.34 -3.09 -2.27
N PRO A 117 -24.83 -3.71 -3.36
CA PRO A 117 -24.29 -4.89 -4.07
C PRO A 117 -22.89 -4.66 -4.67
N TYR A 118 -22.24 -5.72 -5.14
CA TYR A 118 -20.95 -5.63 -5.84
C TYR A 118 -21.20 -5.75 -7.34
N ASP A 119 -21.70 -4.67 -7.93
CA ASP A 119 -22.10 -4.57 -9.33
C ASP A 119 -21.50 -3.34 -10.02
N ASP A 120 -21.87 -3.15 -11.29
CA ASP A 120 -21.34 -2.09 -12.14
C ASP A 120 -21.76 -0.70 -11.63
N GLU A 121 -22.91 -0.58 -10.94
CA GLU A 121 -23.37 0.68 -10.35
C GLU A 121 -22.48 1.07 -9.17
N THR A 122 -22.18 0.12 -8.27
CA THR A 122 -21.22 0.35 -7.20
C THR A 122 -19.82 0.65 -7.74
N ASP A 123 -19.37 -0.04 -8.79
CA ASP A 123 -18.08 0.26 -9.43
C ASP A 123 -18.03 1.69 -9.97
N LYS A 124 -19.09 2.14 -10.62
CA LYS A 124 -19.22 3.51 -11.10
C LYS A 124 -19.19 4.52 -9.95
N LEU A 125 -19.91 4.27 -8.86
CA LEU A 125 -19.87 5.16 -7.68
C LEU A 125 -18.46 5.33 -7.13
N TRP A 126 -17.66 4.26 -7.13
CA TRP A 126 -16.27 4.32 -6.70
C TRP A 126 -15.37 5.04 -7.70
N GLU A 127 -15.52 4.75 -8.99
CA GLU A 127 -14.74 5.37 -10.07
C GLU A 127 -14.97 6.88 -10.16
N ASP A 128 -16.23 7.32 -10.00
CA ASP A 128 -16.61 8.73 -10.03
C ASP A 128 -15.97 9.54 -8.88
N MET A 129 -15.51 8.90 -7.80
CA MET A 129 -14.83 9.59 -6.69
C MET A 129 -13.39 10.02 -7.00
N TYR A 130 -12.78 9.50 -8.06
CA TYR A 130 -11.40 9.87 -8.43
C TYR A 130 -11.26 10.16 -9.94
N SER A 131 -12.36 10.30 -10.66
CA SER A 131 -12.38 10.52 -12.12
C SER A 131 -12.11 11.97 -12.54
N MET A 132 -11.71 12.86 -11.62
CA MET A 132 -11.37 14.26 -11.92
C MET A 132 -10.00 14.42 -12.59
N GLY A 133 -9.28 13.30 -12.79
CA GLY A 133 -8.03 13.24 -13.51
C GLY A 133 -6.90 14.03 -12.84
N ILE A 134 -5.99 14.53 -13.66
CA ILE A 134 -4.93 15.46 -13.26
C ILE A 134 -5.48 16.88 -13.37
N GLN A 135 -5.11 17.74 -12.43
CA GLN A 135 -5.46 19.15 -12.42
C GLN A 135 -4.31 19.99 -12.97
N LYS A 136 -4.65 21.10 -13.63
CA LYS A 136 -3.71 22.15 -13.99
C LYS A 136 -3.74 23.31 -13.01
N ILE A 137 -2.57 23.80 -12.68
CA ILE A 137 -2.37 24.98 -11.82
C ILE A 137 -1.48 25.98 -12.54
N ASP A 138 -1.62 27.26 -12.21
CA ASP A 138 -0.83 28.30 -12.82
C ASP A 138 0.63 28.21 -12.33
N LYS A 139 1.56 28.67 -13.16
CA LYS A 139 2.99 28.76 -12.83
C LYS A 139 3.30 29.41 -11.48
N HIS A 140 2.54 30.44 -11.12
CA HIS A 140 2.71 31.10 -9.82
C HIS A 140 2.22 30.22 -8.65
N GLU A 141 1.15 29.44 -8.84
CA GLU A 141 0.68 28.45 -7.85
C GLU A 141 1.72 27.33 -7.71
N ALA A 142 2.30 26.87 -8.81
CA ALA A 142 3.33 25.83 -8.82
C ALA A 142 4.61 26.28 -8.09
N ALA A 143 5.02 27.54 -8.24
CA ALA A 143 6.18 28.10 -7.55
C ALA A 143 6.04 28.18 -6.01
N LEU A 144 4.82 28.07 -5.48
CA LEU A 144 4.54 28.06 -4.04
C LEU A 144 4.54 26.64 -3.44
N LEU A 145 4.61 25.60 -4.28
CA LEU A 145 4.64 24.22 -3.80
C LEU A 145 6.00 23.91 -3.15
N PRO A 146 6.03 23.09 -2.08
CA PRO A 146 7.28 22.66 -1.46
C PRO A 146 8.11 21.77 -2.39
N ASN A 147 7.46 21.03 -3.29
CA ASN A 147 8.08 20.18 -4.28
C ASN A 147 7.72 20.70 -5.68
N TRP A 148 8.70 20.68 -6.57
CA TRP A 148 8.50 21.06 -7.97
C TRP A 148 7.59 20.05 -8.69
N THR A 149 6.93 20.50 -9.75
CA THR A 149 6.15 19.66 -10.67
C THR A 149 6.38 20.11 -12.11
N GLU A 150 5.98 19.29 -13.08
CA GLU A 150 6.23 19.53 -14.51
C GLU A 150 5.20 20.50 -15.13
N PRO A 151 5.62 21.36 -16.07
CA PRO A 151 4.70 22.11 -16.92
C PRO A 151 3.96 21.15 -17.87
N ILE A 152 2.81 21.59 -18.36
CA ILE A 152 2.08 20.88 -19.41
C ILE A 152 2.86 21.01 -20.73
N GLU A 153 3.01 19.93 -21.48
CA GLU A 153 3.76 19.94 -22.75
C GLU A 153 3.21 21.01 -23.71
N GLY A 154 4.03 21.95 -24.14
CA GLY A 154 3.60 23.05 -25.02
C GLY A 154 2.76 24.14 -24.33
N ASP A 155 2.70 24.15 -22.99
CA ASP A 155 2.09 25.18 -22.16
C ASP A 155 2.96 25.45 -20.92
N ASP A 156 3.91 26.39 -21.06
CA ASP A 156 4.88 26.76 -20.01
C ASP A 156 4.27 27.62 -18.88
N GLU A 157 2.97 27.92 -18.95
CA GLU A 157 2.25 28.73 -17.97
C GLU A 157 1.37 27.89 -17.04
N HIS A 158 1.12 26.62 -17.37
CA HIS A 158 0.36 25.70 -16.55
C HIS A 158 1.14 24.43 -16.21
N TYR A 159 0.92 23.94 -15.00
CA TYR A 159 1.65 22.85 -14.39
C TYR A 159 0.68 21.77 -13.92
N VAL A 160 1.12 20.52 -13.93
CA VAL A 160 0.27 19.40 -13.50
C VAL A 160 0.41 19.06 -12.04
N VAL A 161 -0.72 18.78 -11.42
CA VAL A 161 -0.81 18.23 -10.07
C VAL A 161 -1.97 17.26 -9.99
N ILE A 162 -1.91 16.35 -9.02
CA ILE A 162 -3.07 15.55 -8.62
C ILE A 162 -3.28 15.76 -7.13
N LEU A 163 -4.51 16.05 -6.71
CA LEU A 163 -4.82 16.06 -5.29
C LEU A 163 -4.67 14.65 -4.72
N HIS A 164 -3.92 14.53 -3.63
CA HIS A 164 -3.56 13.25 -3.05
C HIS A 164 -4.79 12.40 -2.67
N VAL A 165 -5.92 13.04 -2.30
CA VAL A 165 -7.18 12.34 -1.98
C VAL A 165 -7.70 11.49 -3.14
N PHE A 166 -7.52 11.90 -4.41
CA PHE A 166 -7.97 11.12 -5.56
C PHE A 166 -7.11 9.86 -5.75
N HIS A 167 -5.80 9.98 -5.55
CA HIS A 167 -4.88 8.82 -5.54
C HIS A 167 -5.20 7.87 -4.38
N GLN A 168 -5.49 8.40 -3.19
CA GLN A 168 -5.89 7.59 -2.03
C GLN A 168 -7.20 6.82 -2.27
N LEU A 169 -8.20 7.46 -2.89
CA LEU A 169 -9.47 6.82 -3.24
C LEU A 169 -9.30 5.78 -4.36
N HIS A 170 -8.43 6.04 -5.33
CA HIS A 170 -8.01 5.04 -6.31
C HIS A 170 -7.38 3.82 -5.62
N CYS A 171 -6.40 4.03 -4.73
CA CYS A 171 -5.78 2.95 -3.95
C CYS A 171 -6.80 2.17 -3.11
N LEU A 172 -7.75 2.86 -2.46
CA LEU A 172 -8.78 2.21 -1.66
C LEU A 172 -9.73 1.37 -2.53
N ASN A 173 -10.13 1.89 -3.69
CA ASN A 173 -10.95 1.16 -4.65
C ASN A 173 -10.21 -0.07 -5.21
N TYR A 174 -8.91 0.08 -5.46
CA TYR A 174 -8.05 -1.02 -5.91
C TYR A 174 -8.03 -2.15 -4.88
N LEU A 175 -7.84 -1.84 -3.59
CA LEU A 175 -7.91 -2.83 -2.51
C LEU A 175 -9.31 -3.46 -2.41
N ARG A 176 -10.38 -2.66 -2.53
CA ARG A 176 -11.76 -3.17 -2.56
C ARG A 176 -11.95 -4.21 -3.67
N LYS A 177 -11.47 -3.92 -4.89
CA LYS A 177 -11.55 -4.84 -6.03
C LYS A 177 -10.65 -6.08 -5.81
N ALA A 178 -9.46 -5.92 -5.24
CA ALA A 178 -8.54 -7.03 -4.95
C ALA A 178 -9.11 -8.06 -3.96
N LEU A 179 -10.03 -7.65 -3.08
CA LEU A 179 -10.72 -8.53 -2.14
C LEU A 179 -11.86 -9.36 -2.78
N MET A 180 -12.13 -9.17 -4.08
CA MET A 180 -13.19 -9.87 -4.82
C MET A 180 -12.67 -10.47 -6.14
N PRO A 181 -11.75 -11.43 -6.09
CA PRO A 181 -11.11 -11.99 -7.28
C PRO A 181 -12.09 -12.68 -8.24
N GLU A 182 -13.24 -13.15 -7.76
CA GLU A 182 -14.28 -13.76 -8.59
C GLU A 182 -14.91 -12.74 -9.56
N ARG A 183 -15.02 -11.48 -9.15
CA ARG A 183 -15.54 -10.38 -9.97
C ARG A 183 -14.44 -9.64 -10.72
N TYR A 184 -13.26 -9.50 -10.10
CA TYR A 184 -12.13 -8.76 -10.66
C TYR A 184 -10.89 -9.65 -10.83
N PRO A 185 -10.93 -10.65 -11.72
CA PRO A 185 -9.84 -11.63 -11.88
C PRO A 185 -8.54 -11.01 -12.38
N ASN A 186 -8.60 -9.81 -12.97
CA ASN A 186 -7.45 -9.11 -13.53
C ASN A 186 -6.76 -8.16 -12.54
N ILE A 187 -7.28 -8.01 -11.32
CA ILE A 187 -6.62 -7.20 -10.28
C ILE A 187 -5.56 -8.06 -9.60
N THR A 188 -4.30 -7.82 -9.95
CA THR A 188 -3.15 -8.58 -9.45
C THR A 188 -2.41 -7.80 -8.39
N ARG A 189 -1.95 -8.46 -7.32
CA ARG A 189 -1.15 -7.81 -6.27
C ARG A 189 0.01 -6.96 -6.82
N PHE A 190 0.66 -7.46 -7.86
CA PHE A 190 1.83 -6.85 -8.47
C PHE A 190 1.47 -6.12 -9.77
N GLY A 191 2.03 -4.93 -9.94
CA GLY A 191 2.08 -4.19 -11.20
C GLY A 191 3.38 -4.47 -11.98
N PRO A 192 3.58 -3.80 -13.12
CA PRO A 192 4.84 -3.89 -13.86
C PRO A 192 6.02 -3.39 -12.99
N PRO A 193 7.24 -3.91 -13.19
CA PRO A 193 8.42 -3.38 -12.53
C PRO A 193 8.61 -1.88 -12.81
N ILE A 194 9.06 -1.14 -11.80
CA ILE A 194 9.37 0.29 -11.93
C ILE A 194 10.89 0.42 -12.09
N PRO A 195 11.39 0.86 -13.27
CA PRO A 195 12.82 1.04 -13.48
C PRO A 195 13.46 1.95 -12.42
N PRO A 196 14.71 1.68 -11.99
CA PRO A 196 15.60 0.62 -12.47
C PRO A 196 15.38 -0.75 -11.81
N ASP A 197 14.41 -0.89 -10.90
CA ASP A 197 14.16 -2.13 -10.17
C ASP A 197 13.43 -3.15 -11.08
N PRO A 198 14.03 -4.32 -11.36
CA PRO A 198 13.37 -5.36 -12.14
C PRO A 198 12.29 -6.12 -11.34
N THR A 199 12.18 -5.88 -10.03
CA THR A 199 11.18 -6.51 -9.17
C THR A 199 9.78 -5.97 -9.53
N PRO A 200 8.77 -6.84 -9.70
CA PRO A 200 7.39 -6.41 -9.87
C PRO A 200 6.97 -5.49 -8.71
N PHE A 201 6.42 -4.33 -9.03
CA PHE A 201 5.95 -3.38 -8.05
C PHE A 201 4.79 -3.97 -7.25
N ASP A 202 4.91 -4.07 -5.93
CA ASP A 202 3.81 -4.52 -5.08
C ASP A 202 2.78 -3.38 -4.92
N HIS A 203 1.84 -3.33 -5.86
CA HIS A 203 0.83 -2.29 -5.91
C HIS A 203 -0.10 -2.36 -4.70
N THR A 204 -0.39 -3.56 -4.20
CA THR A 204 -1.24 -3.72 -3.01
C THR A 204 -0.57 -3.14 -1.77
N ASP A 205 0.71 -3.46 -1.56
CA ASP A 205 1.48 -2.93 -0.41
C ASP A 205 1.60 -1.39 -0.47
N HIS A 206 1.89 -0.84 -1.66
CA HIS A 206 1.90 0.60 -1.89
C HIS A 206 0.55 1.26 -1.56
N CYS A 207 -0.55 0.67 -2.01
CA CYS A 207 -1.89 1.18 -1.74
C CYS A 207 -2.19 1.20 -0.24
N ILE A 208 -1.87 0.11 0.47
CA ILE A 208 -2.05 0.02 1.93
C ILE A 208 -1.21 1.10 2.63
N ASN A 209 0.06 1.24 2.26
CA ASN A 209 0.96 2.19 2.88
C ASN A 209 0.52 3.65 2.63
N THR A 210 0.10 3.96 1.40
CA THR A 210 -0.39 5.30 1.01
C THR A 210 -1.61 5.71 1.84
N ILE A 211 -2.57 4.80 2.03
CA ILE A 211 -3.77 5.06 2.83
C ILE A 211 -3.39 5.22 4.32
N ARG A 212 -2.50 4.37 4.84
CA ARG A 212 -1.99 4.49 6.22
C ARG A 212 -1.35 5.85 6.47
N GLU A 213 -0.44 6.29 5.61
CA GLU A 213 0.22 7.59 5.72
C GLU A 213 -0.79 8.75 5.69
N SER A 214 -1.81 8.68 4.82
CA SER A 214 -2.88 9.69 4.78
C SER A 214 -3.66 9.79 6.09
N LEU A 215 -4.05 8.66 6.67
CA LEU A 215 -4.79 8.60 7.94
C LEU A 215 -3.95 9.13 9.12
N LEU A 216 -2.64 8.88 9.12
CA LEU A 216 -1.74 9.41 10.14
C LEU A 216 -1.46 10.91 9.96
N CYS A 217 -1.45 11.39 8.71
CA CYS A 217 -1.29 12.81 8.39
C CYS A 217 -2.53 13.63 8.72
N ASN A 218 -3.73 13.04 8.56
CA ASN A 218 -5.01 13.69 8.80
C ASN A 218 -5.85 12.84 9.78
N PRO A 219 -5.44 12.72 11.05
CA PRO A 219 -6.13 11.88 12.00
C PRO A 219 -7.50 12.46 12.35
N ASP A 220 -8.54 11.63 12.27
CA ASP A 220 -9.84 11.95 12.84
C ASP A 220 -9.80 11.67 14.34
N ILE A 221 -9.89 12.73 15.14
CA ILE A 221 -9.84 12.66 16.61
C ILE A 221 -11.23 12.59 17.25
N THR A 222 -12.29 12.42 16.44
CA THR A 222 -13.67 12.24 16.93
C THR A 222 -13.75 10.94 17.72
N PRO A 223 -14.16 10.97 19.00
CA PRO A 223 -14.23 9.76 19.80
C PRO A 223 -15.47 8.94 19.46
N ASP A 224 -15.28 7.64 19.19
CA ASP A 224 -16.37 6.69 19.22
C ASP A 224 -16.86 6.48 20.66
N VAL A 225 -18.18 6.45 20.84
CA VAL A 225 -18.79 6.45 22.17
C VAL A 225 -19.36 5.07 22.53
N TYR A 226 -19.26 4.71 23.81
CA TYR A 226 -19.90 3.51 24.35
C TYR A 226 -21.17 3.90 25.11
N GLN A 227 -22.28 3.20 24.84
CA GLN A 227 -23.57 3.45 25.47
C GLN A 227 -24.24 2.15 25.91
N TRP A 228 -25.01 2.17 26.99
CA TRP A 228 -25.78 1.00 27.44
C TRP A 228 -26.90 0.69 26.46
N LYS A 229 -27.02 -0.58 26.04
CA LYS A 229 -28.13 -1.08 25.23
C LYS A 229 -28.97 -2.07 26.01
N GLU A 230 -30.20 -1.68 26.28
CA GLU A 230 -31.14 -2.47 27.08
C GLU A 230 -31.43 -3.82 26.42
N GLU A 231 -31.56 -3.88 25.08
CA GLU A 231 -31.88 -5.12 24.37
C GLU A 231 -30.74 -6.16 24.47
N ARG A 232 -29.51 -5.70 24.75
CA ARG A 232 -28.30 -6.54 24.85
C ARG A 232 -27.77 -6.66 26.26
N GLN A 233 -28.36 -5.94 27.23
CA GLN A 233 -27.89 -5.85 28.61
C GLN A 233 -26.36 -5.64 28.70
N SER A 234 -25.82 -4.79 27.83
CA SER A 234 -24.38 -4.53 27.73
C SER A 234 -24.07 -3.15 27.17
N ILE A 235 -22.84 -2.67 27.42
CA ILE A 235 -22.30 -1.50 26.74
C ILE A 235 -22.02 -1.83 25.28
N TYR A 236 -22.31 -0.89 24.38
CA TYR A 236 -22.17 -1.07 22.95
C TYR A 236 -21.45 0.13 22.33
N LEU A 237 -20.57 -0.15 21.38
CA LEU A 237 -19.82 0.85 20.62
C LEU A 237 -20.70 1.48 19.52
N HIS A 238 -20.73 2.81 19.49
CA HIS A 238 -21.38 3.60 18.46
C HIS A 238 -20.33 4.24 17.56
N LEU A 239 -20.39 3.86 16.28
CA LEU A 239 -19.52 4.36 15.20
C LEU A 239 -20.25 5.39 14.31
N ASP A 240 -21.52 5.66 14.61
CA ASP A 240 -22.35 6.68 13.98
C ASP A 240 -22.24 8.02 14.74
N THR A 241 -21.01 8.46 14.96
CA THR A 241 -20.72 9.73 15.64
C THR A 241 -20.64 10.89 14.64
N LEU A 242 -20.62 12.12 15.17
CA LEU A 242 -20.58 13.34 14.38
C LEU A 242 -19.13 13.76 14.13
N HIS A 243 -18.74 13.86 12.87
CA HIS A 243 -17.39 14.19 12.42
C HIS A 243 -17.37 15.57 11.76
N VAL A 244 -16.20 16.22 11.78
CA VAL A 244 -15.89 17.37 10.92
C VAL A 244 -15.15 16.86 9.69
N CYS A 245 -15.75 17.01 8.53
CA CYS A 245 -15.21 16.56 7.25
C CYS A 245 -14.92 17.75 6.33
N LYS A 246 -14.06 17.54 5.33
CA LYS A 246 -13.96 18.47 4.20
C LYS A 246 -15.10 18.23 3.23
N SER A 247 -15.65 19.30 2.68
CA SER A 247 -16.73 19.25 1.71
C SER A 247 -16.25 18.58 0.43
N TRP A 248 -16.81 17.41 0.17
CA TRP A 248 -16.44 16.62 -1.01
C TRP A 248 -16.80 17.35 -2.30
N ASP A 249 -18.00 17.92 -2.36
CA ASP A 249 -18.49 18.63 -3.54
C ASP A 249 -17.57 19.80 -3.90
N ALA A 250 -17.23 20.64 -2.92
CA ALA A 250 -16.33 21.78 -3.13
C ALA A 250 -14.94 21.37 -3.65
N LEU A 251 -14.38 20.27 -3.14
CA LEU A 251 -13.11 19.73 -3.61
C LEU A 251 -13.22 19.17 -5.04
N THR A 252 -14.29 18.43 -5.33
CA THR A 252 -14.48 17.87 -6.68
C THR A 252 -14.79 18.94 -7.72
N ASP A 253 -15.52 19.99 -7.36
CA ASP A 253 -15.82 21.12 -8.25
C ASP A 253 -14.53 21.86 -8.63
N TRP A 254 -13.68 22.18 -7.64
CA TRP A 254 -12.36 22.76 -7.89
C TRP A 254 -11.51 21.90 -8.81
N ALA A 255 -11.53 20.58 -8.59
CA ALA A 255 -10.74 19.64 -9.39
C ALA A 255 -11.27 19.52 -10.83
N LYS A 256 -12.59 19.50 -11.03
CA LYS A 256 -13.24 19.44 -12.35
C LYS A 256 -12.98 20.72 -13.16
N GLU A 257 -13.10 21.88 -12.53
CA GLU A 257 -12.83 23.17 -13.17
C GLU A 257 -11.39 23.29 -13.70
N ARG A 258 -10.47 22.60 -13.04
CA ARG A 258 -9.03 22.60 -13.35
C ARG A 258 -8.57 21.32 -14.03
N GLN A 259 -9.47 20.46 -14.50
CA GLN A 259 -9.08 19.19 -15.11
C GLN A 259 -8.29 19.40 -16.41
N VAL A 260 -7.20 18.66 -16.57
CA VAL A 260 -6.51 18.51 -17.84
C VAL A 260 -7.35 17.60 -18.73
N LEU A 261 -7.89 18.16 -19.82
CA LEU A 261 -8.73 17.43 -20.78
C LEU A 261 -7.92 16.76 -21.90
N GLU A 262 -6.65 17.15 -22.05
CA GLU A 262 -5.75 16.55 -23.03
C GLU A 262 -5.31 15.16 -22.57
N THR A 263 -5.27 14.21 -23.50
CA THR A 263 -4.82 12.85 -23.22
C THR A 263 -3.32 12.75 -23.38
N TRP A 264 -2.64 12.14 -22.40
CA TRP A 264 -1.20 11.91 -22.44
C TRP A 264 -0.87 10.42 -22.47
N ASP A 265 0.27 10.08 -23.06
CA ASP A 265 0.79 8.72 -23.03
C ASP A 265 1.46 8.40 -21.68
N ALA A 266 1.88 7.16 -21.49
CA ALA A 266 2.58 6.73 -20.27
C ALA A 266 3.93 7.45 -20.02
N LYS A 267 4.39 8.29 -20.95
CA LYS A 267 5.59 9.13 -20.82
C LYS A 267 5.25 10.61 -20.60
N GLY A 268 3.98 10.94 -20.38
CA GLY A 268 3.52 12.31 -20.16
C GLY A 268 3.46 13.16 -21.41
N ARG A 269 3.47 12.57 -22.61
CA ARG A 269 3.43 13.30 -23.88
C ARG A 269 2.01 13.41 -24.40
N LYS A 270 1.65 14.54 -25.02
CA LYS A 270 0.33 14.72 -25.65
C LYS A 270 0.09 13.68 -26.73
N VAL A 271 -1.06 13.00 -26.61
CA VAL A 271 -1.56 12.06 -27.61
C VAL A 271 -2.48 12.82 -28.54
N HIS A 272 -2.14 12.86 -29.82
CA HIS A 272 -3.04 13.37 -30.85
C HIS A 272 -4.15 12.33 -31.11
N ASP A 273 -5.39 12.80 -31.30
CA ASP A 273 -6.67 12.06 -31.34
C ASP A 273 -6.74 10.83 -32.29
N HIS A 274 -5.71 10.55 -33.07
CA HIS A 274 -5.63 9.35 -33.92
C HIS A 274 -5.23 8.07 -33.15
N ASP A 275 -4.80 8.16 -31.89
CA ASP A 275 -4.32 7.02 -31.08
C ASP A 275 -5.22 6.66 -29.88
N ALA A 276 -6.44 7.21 -29.79
CA ALA A 276 -7.34 7.13 -28.62
C ALA A 276 -7.92 5.72 -28.29
N HIS A 277 -7.40 4.63 -28.86
CA HIS A 277 -7.94 3.27 -28.71
C HIS A 277 -7.26 2.41 -27.64
N LEU A 278 -6.29 2.94 -26.89
CA LEU A 278 -5.63 2.22 -25.82
C LEU A 278 -5.85 2.94 -24.48
N ARG A 279 -7.02 2.69 -23.88
CA ARG A 279 -7.31 3.07 -22.49
C ARG A 279 -6.72 1.99 -21.57
N LEU A 280 -5.84 2.39 -20.65
CA LEU A 280 -5.40 1.59 -19.50
C LEU A 280 -6.47 1.63 -18.40
#